data_AF-A0AA35W731-F1
#
_entry.id   AF-A0AA35W731-F1
#
_cell.length_a   1.000
_cell.length_b   1.000
_cell.length_c   1.000
_cell.angle_alpha   90.00
_cell.angle_beta   90.00
_cell.angle_gamma   90.00
#
_symmetry.space_group_name_H-M   'P 1'
#
loop_
_entity.id
_entity.type
_entity.pdbx_description
1 polymer ?
#
loop_
_entity_poly.entity_id
_entity_poly.type
_entity_poly.pdbx_seq_one_letter_code
_entity_poly.pdbx_strand_id
1 'polypeptide(L)'
;MKLVAVSDETEREARIDFWDNVYGFKMSCMKTEILKEASVQCMEESRVISSTHTLKEFHLTRVTVAELQFEEPFQLTIEQDSLCHVRLNVQI
;
A
#
# COMPACT_ATOMS: atom_id res chain seq x y z
N MET A 1 5.25 1.62 13.39
CA MET A 1 4.83 1.58 11.98
C MET A 1 4.82 0.13 11.50
N LYS A 2 3.69 -0.33 10.97
CA LYS A 2 3.49 -1.71 10.52
C LYS A 2 3.20 -1.74 9.02
N LEU A 3 3.59 -2.84 8.38
CA LEU A 3 3.41 -3.11 6.96
C LEU A 3 2.65 -4.43 6.78
N VAL A 4 1.71 -4.43 5.84
CA VAL A 4 0.96 -5.61 5.40
C VAL A 4 0.78 -5.57 3.88
N ALA A 5 0.68 -6.73 3.24
CA ALA A 5 0.25 -6.86 1.85
C ALA A 5 -1.27 -7.04 1.79
N VAL A 6 -1.86 -6.46 0.75
CA VAL A 6 -3.30 -6.40 0.55
C VAL A 6 -3.63 -6.86 -0.85
N SER A 7 -4.76 -7.54 -1.02
CA SER A 7 -5.37 -7.79 -2.32
C SER A 7 -6.76 -7.14 -2.36
N ASP A 8 -6.95 -6.24 -3.31
CA ASP A 8 -8.21 -5.54 -3.52
C ASP A 8 -8.38 -5.23 -5.02
N GLU A 9 -8.98 -6.18 -5.73
CA GLU A 9 -9.20 -6.07 -7.17
C GLU A 9 -10.19 -4.97 -7.50
N THR A 10 -11.25 -4.82 -6.71
CA THR A 10 -12.29 -3.80 -6.94
C THR A 10 -11.72 -2.39 -6.82
N GLU A 11 -10.87 -2.12 -5.83
CA GLU A 11 -10.21 -0.81 -5.70
C GLU A 11 -9.20 -0.56 -6.82
N ARG A 12 -8.47 -1.59 -7.26
CA ARG A 12 -7.57 -1.51 -8.41
C ARG A 12 -8.33 -1.18 -9.69
N GLU A 13 -9.43 -1.86 -9.94
CA GLU A 13 -10.27 -1.61 -11.12
C GLU A 13 -10.78 -0.16 -11.13
N ALA A 14 -11.27 0.32 -9.98
CA ALA A 14 -11.81 1.66 -9.84
C ALA A 14 -10.75 2.77 -9.95
N ARG A 15 -9.54 2.57 -9.42
CA ARG A 15 -8.51 3.64 -9.37
C ARG A 15 -7.45 3.54 -10.46
N ILE A 16 -7.14 2.34 -10.93
CA ILE A 16 -6.13 2.11 -11.96
C ILE A 16 -6.81 1.83 -13.29
N ASP A 17 -7.58 0.74 -13.40
CA ASP A 17 -8.07 0.27 -14.70
C ASP A 17 -9.15 1.17 -15.32
N PHE A 18 -9.85 1.97 -14.51
CA PHE A 18 -10.74 3.04 -14.95
C PHE A 18 -10.13 3.91 -16.07
N TRP A 19 -8.83 4.22 -15.97
CA TRP A 19 -8.15 5.09 -16.93
C TRP A 19 -7.84 4.43 -18.27
N ASP A 20 -8.02 3.12 -18.43
CA ASP A 20 -7.93 2.49 -19.74
C ASP A 20 -9.08 2.89 -20.65
N ASN A 21 -10.25 3.18 -20.06
CA ASN A 21 -11.46 3.50 -20.81
C ASN A 21 -12.39 4.42 -20.00
N VAL A 22 -12.14 5.71 -20.10
CA VAL A 22 -12.99 6.75 -19.52
C VAL A 22 -14.05 7.12 -20.55
N TYR A 23 -15.19 6.43 -20.53
CA TYR A 23 -16.33 6.68 -21.43
C TYR A 23 -16.00 6.62 -22.94
N GLY A 24 -15.11 5.71 -23.35
CA GLY A 24 -14.63 5.55 -24.72
C GLY A 24 -13.28 6.20 -25.00
N PHE A 25 -12.72 6.96 -24.04
CA PHE A 25 -11.43 7.62 -24.17
C PHE A 25 -10.34 6.87 -23.40
N LYS A 26 -9.24 6.56 -24.08
CA LYS A 26 -8.07 5.95 -23.46
C LYS A 26 -7.22 7.03 -22.76
N MET A 27 -7.17 6.99 -21.44
CA MET A 27 -6.43 7.92 -20.58
C MET A 27 -5.33 7.21 -19.77
N SER A 28 -4.77 6.12 -20.32
CA SER A 28 -3.84 5.23 -19.63
C SER A 28 -2.57 5.91 -19.11
N CYS A 29 -2.21 7.10 -19.61
CA CYS A 29 -1.09 7.90 -19.08
C CYS A 29 -1.30 8.27 -17.60
N MET A 30 -2.54 8.46 -17.15
CA MET A 30 -2.88 8.84 -15.77
C MET A 30 -2.49 7.76 -14.76
N LYS A 31 -2.45 6.49 -15.15
CA LYS A 31 -2.08 5.36 -14.28
C LYS A 31 -0.71 5.57 -13.62
N THR A 32 0.25 6.12 -14.35
CA THR A 32 1.63 6.29 -13.87
C THR A 32 1.76 7.26 -12.71
N GLU A 33 0.95 8.31 -12.69
CA GLU A 33 0.96 9.30 -11.61
C GLU A 33 0.19 8.78 -10.38
N ILE A 34 -0.93 8.09 -10.59
CA ILE A 34 -1.74 7.52 -9.51
C ILE A 34 -0.97 6.43 -8.73
N LEU A 35 -0.11 5.66 -9.40
CA LEU A 35 0.72 4.64 -8.73
C LEU A 35 1.78 5.24 -7.78
N LYS A 36 2.16 6.51 -7.98
CA LYS A 36 3.11 7.21 -7.10
C LYS A 36 2.43 7.81 -5.88
N GLU A 37 1.11 7.96 -5.93
CA GLU A 37 0.34 8.59 -4.88
C GLU A 37 -0.03 7.58 -3.78
N ALA A 38 0.35 7.89 -2.55
CA ALA A 38 -0.09 7.14 -1.38
C ALA A 38 -1.53 7.51 -1.01
N SER A 39 -2.32 6.54 -0.59
CA SER A 39 -3.75 6.74 -0.31
C SER A 39 -4.12 6.52 1.16
N VAL A 40 -4.94 7.43 1.67
CA VAL A 40 -5.73 7.42 2.90
C VAL A 40 -6.99 6.52 2.92
N GLN A 41 -7.02 5.25 3.33
CA GLN A 41 -8.33 4.55 3.48
C GLN A 41 -8.42 3.52 4.62
N CYS A 42 -9.61 3.42 5.21
CA CYS A 42 -9.98 2.29 6.08
C CYS A 42 -10.23 1.05 5.22
N MET A 43 -9.83 -0.11 5.72
CA MET A 43 -9.85 -1.35 4.96
C MET A 43 -10.33 -2.51 5.82
N GLU A 44 -11.05 -3.44 5.21
CA GLU A 44 -11.49 -4.67 5.86
C GLU A 44 -10.29 -5.62 6.06
N GLU A 45 -10.25 -6.29 7.21
CA GLU A 45 -9.18 -7.24 7.55
C GLU A 45 -9.13 -8.43 6.57
N SER A 46 -10.26 -8.78 5.96
CA SER A 46 -10.37 -9.83 4.93
C SER A 46 -9.51 -9.59 3.69
N ARG A 47 -9.13 -8.34 3.42
CA ARG A 47 -8.28 -7.96 2.27
C ARG A 47 -6.78 -8.11 2.55
N VAL A 48 -6.40 -8.38 3.80
CA VAL A 48 -5.00 -8.60 4.19
C VAL A 48 -4.59 -10.02 3.83
N ILE A 49 -3.52 -10.16 3.04
CA ILE A 49 -3.08 -11.44 2.47
C ILE A 49 -1.72 -11.92 3.00
N SER A 50 -1.09 -11.15 3.89
CA SER A 50 0.22 -11.47 4.44
C SER A 50 0.31 -11.31 5.94
N SER A 51 1.37 -11.89 6.51
CA SER A 51 1.82 -11.55 7.85
C SER A 51 2.14 -10.05 7.98
N THR A 52 2.04 -9.53 9.21
CA THR A 52 2.39 -8.15 9.53
C THR A 52 3.87 -8.02 9.86
N HIS A 53 4.54 -7.01 9.28
CA HIS A 53 5.93 -6.68 9.58
C HIS A 53 6.04 -5.30 10.24
N THR A 54 6.78 -5.21 11.35
CA THR A 54 7.04 -3.92 12.01
C THR A 54 8.29 -3.29 11.42
N LEU A 55 8.14 -2.14 10.73
CA LEU A 55 9.24 -1.42 10.09
C LEU A 55 10.09 -0.66 11.12
N LYS A 56 9.43 0.14 11.95
CA LYS A 56 10.10 0.96 12.96
C LYS A 56 9.19 1.20 14.15
N GLU A 57 9.79 1.16 15.33
CA GLU A 57 9.19 1.57 16.58
C GLU A 57 9.95 2.81 17.09
N PHE A 58 9.20 3.86 17.43
CA PHE A 58 9.77 5.11 17.91
C PHE A 58 9.48 5.27 19.39
N HIS A 59 10.53 5.38 20.19
CA HIS A 59 10.40 5.79 21.58
C HIS A 59 10.34 7.32 21.66
N LEU A 60 9.13 7.86 21.85
CA LEU A 60 8.85 9.30 21.82
C LEU A 60 9.71 10.15 22.78
N THR A 61 10.24 9.56 23.84
CA THR A 61 11.06 10.24 24.85
C THR A 61 12.54 10.35 24.47
N ARG A 62 13.00 9.61 23.45
CA ARG A 62 14.41 9.51 23.08
C ARG A 62 14.67 9.70 21.59
N VAL A 63 13.62 9.64 20.77
CA VAL A 63 13.74 9.73 19.32
C VAL A 63 14.28 11.10 18.91
N THR A 64 15.22 11.10 17.96
CA THR A 64 15.77 12.31 17.37
C THR A 64 15.19 12.56 15.99
N VAL A 65 15.25 13.82 15.52
CA VAL A 65 14.77 14.17 14.16
C VAL A 65 15.53 13.40 13.08
N ALA A 66 16.81 13.10 13.31
CA ALA A 66 17.63 12.33 12.38
C ALA A 66 17.12 10.88 12.22
N GLU A 67 16.55 10.28 13.27
CA GLU A 67 16.01 8.91 13.24
C GLU A 67 14.66 8.81 12.49
N LEU A 68 14.04 9.95 12.14
CA LEU A 68 12.82 9.97 11.33
C LEU A 68 13.10 9.67 9.84
N GLN A 69 14.36 9.77 9.41
CA GLN A 69 14.82 9.32 8.10
C GLN A 69 15.52 7.97 8.28
N PHE A 70 14.85 6.89 7.89
CA PHE A 70 15.34 5.53 8.05
C PHE A 70 15.16 4.71 6.78
N GLU A 71 15.98 3.68 6.65
CA GLU A 71 15.88 2.65 5.63
C GLU A 71 16.07 1.30 6.34
N GLU A 72 15.12 0.39 6.19
CA GLU A 72 15.12 -0.92 6.85
C GLU A 72 14.62 -1.97 5.84
N PRO A 73 15.30 -3.11 5.67
CA PRO A 73 14.79 -4.20 4.85
C PRO A 73 13.56 -4.83 5.53
N PHE A 74 12.55 -5.20 4.75
CA PHE A 74 11.35 -5.86 5.25
C PHE A 74 11.09 -7.16 4.50
N GLN A 75 10.37 -8.07 5.16
CA GLN A 75 9.90 -9.32 4.57
C GLN A 75 8.45 -9.57 4.99
N LEU A 76 7.60 -9.87 4.00
CA LEU A 76 6.21 -10.25 4.20
C LEU A 76 6.01 -11.68 3.71
N THR A 77 5.36 -12.52 4.52
CA THR A 77 4.99 -13.88 4.12
C THR A 77 3.55 -13.85 3.64
N ILE A 78 3.31 -14.25 2.38
CA ILE A 78 1.95 -14.35 1.83
C ILE A 78 1.28 -15.58 2.42
N GLU A 79 0.11 -15.38 3.05
CA GLU A 79 -0.67 -16.40 3.76
C GLU A 79 -1.92 -16.83 2.99
N GLN A 80 -2.32 -16.05 1.96
CA GLN A 80 -3.50 -16.33 1.15
C GLN A 80 -3.16 -16.28 -0.34
N ASP A 81 -3.62 -17.30 -1.08
CA ASP A 81 -3.45 -17.34 -2.53
C ASP A 81 -4.38 -16.30 -3.19
N SER A 82 -3.76 -15.26 -3.73
CA SER A 82 -4.45 -14.10 -4.29
C SER A 82 -3.50 -13.29 -5.16
N LEU A 83 -4.05 -12.45 -6.03
CA LEU A 83 -3.25 -11.55 -6.83
C LEU A 83 -2.72 -10.42 -5.93
N CYS A 84 -1.43 -10.49 -5.61
CA CYS A 84 -0.76 -9.52 -4.75
C CYS A 84 -0.55 -8.20 -5.52
N HIS A 85 -1.40 -7.23 -5.25
CA HIS A 85 -1.21 -5.85 -5.69
C HIS A 85 -0.50 -5.12 -4.56
N VAL A 86 0.82 -5.01 -4.66
CA VAL A 86 1.62 -4.40 -3.59
C VAL A 86 1.24 -2.92 -3.45
N ARG A 87 0.36 -2.63 -2.49
CA ARG A 87 0.08 -1.30 -1.98
C ARG A 87 0.50 -1.30 -0.51
N LEU A 88 1.48 -0.46 -0.18
CA LEU A 88 1.96 -0.30 1.19
C LEU A 88 0.91 0.51 1.96
N ASN A 89 0.10 -0.15 2.78
CA ASN A 89 -0.80 0.57 3.70
C ASN A 89 -0.02 0.88 4.98
N VAL A 90 0.21 2.17 5.24
CA VAL A 90 0.81 2.65 6.48
C VAL A 90 -0.32 2.91 7.47
N GLN A 91 -0.55 1.97 8.38
CA GLN A 91 -1.36 2.26 9.56
C GLN A 91 -0.51 3.07 10.54
N ILE A 92 -0.95 4.31 10.79
CA ILE A 92 -0.43 5.20 11.84
C ILE A 92 -1.09 4.83 13.17
#